data_AF-A0A4Y2VQW3-F1
#
_entry.id   AF-A0A4Y2VQW3-F1
#
_cell.length_a   1.000
_cell.length_b   1.000
_cell.length_c   1.000
_cell.angle_alpha   90.00
_cell.angle_beta   90.00
_cell.angle_gamma   90.00
#
_symmetry.space_group_name_H-M   'P 1'
#
loop_
_entity.id
_entity.type
_entity.pdbx_description
1 polymer ?
#
loop_
_entity_poly.entity_id
_entity_poly.type
_entity_poly.pdbx_seq_one_letter_code
_entity_poly.pdbx_strand_id
1 'polypeptide(L)'
;QETEYLPPINLVRAKSRVAPLKIVSIPCLELLSCCIGARWANSVRNALDLPDMKITFWTDSSVVIWWIKEQGEWSVFVTNRVREIKT
;
A
#
# COMPACT_ATOMS: atom_id res chain seq x y z
N GLN A 1 -36.29 0.83 23.18
CA GLN A 1 -35.73 0.60 21.83
C GLN A 1 -34.31 1.13 21.86
N GLU A 2 -33.35 0.22 21.97
CA GLU A 2 -31.93 0.52 22.03
C GLU A 2 -31.43 0.50 20.59
N THR A 3 -31.30 1.67 19.97
CA THR A 3 -30.68 1.81 18.65
C THR A 3 -29.21 1.44 18.78
N GLU A 4 -28.79 0.43 18.03
CA GLU A 4 -27.41 -0.02 17.88
C GLU A 4 -26.51 1.18 17.49
N TYR A 5 -25.76 1.71 18.46
CA TYR A 5 -24.91 2.89 18.26
C TYR A 5 -23.65 2.47 17.50
N LEU A 6 -23.66 2.67 16.19
CA LEU A 6 -22.47 2.44 15.37
C LEU A 6 -21.49 3.61 15.53
N PRO A 7 -20.20 3.34 15.80
CA PRO A 7 -19.22 4.40 15.92
C PRO A 7 -19.08 5.16 14.59
N PRO A 8 -18.85 6.49 14.63
CA PRO A 8 -18.70 7.30 13.43
C PRO A 8 -17.44 6.88 12.64
N ILE A 9 -17.62 6.65 11.34
CA ILE A 9 -16.54 6.31 10.42
C ILE A 9 -15.92 7.62 9.90
N ASN A 10 -14.62 7.80 10.15
CA ASN A 10 -13.89 9.00 9.72
C ASN A 10 -12.80 8.62 8.72
N LEU A 11 -12.68 9.41 7.65
CA LEU A 11 -11.54 9.32 6.74
C LEU A 11 -10.30 9.88 7.44
N VAL A 12 -9.35 9.01 7.77
CA VAL A 12 -8.12 9.42 8.46
C VAL A 12 -7.21 10.21 7.52
N ARG A 13 -7.05 9.76 6.27
CA ARG A 13 -6.19 10.40 5.27
C ARG A 13 -6.53 9.85 3.87
N ALA A 14 -6.17 10.61 2.84
CA ALA A 14 -6.18 10.16 1.44
C ALA A 14 -4.96 10.71 0.70
N LYS A 15 -4.48 10.01 -0.33
CA LYS A 15 -3.36 10.47 -1.16
C LYS A 15 -3.49 9.96 -2.58
N SER A 16 -3.32 10.86 -3.55
CA SER A 16 -3.21 10.53 -4.97
C SER A 16 -1.88 11.04 -5.53
N ARG A 17 -1.40 10.42 -6.59
CA ARG A 17 -0.21 10.83 -7.34
C ARG A 17 -0.45 10.66 -8.83
N VAL A 18 -0.10 11.69 -9.60
CA VAL A 18 -0.10 11.64 -11.06
C VAL A 18 1.05 10.76 -11.54
N ALA A 19 0.82 10.01 -12.62
CA ALA A 19 1.85 9.17 -13.24
C ALA A 19 3.07 10.03 -13.65
N PRO A 20 4.31 9.53 -13.48
CA PRO A 20 5.49 10.24 -13.93
C PRO A 20 5.50 10.46 -15.45
N LEU A 21 6.13 11.56 -15.90
CA LEU A 21 6.33 11.82 -17.33
C LEU A 21 7.28 10.80 -17.99
N LYS A 22 8.17 10.18 -17.21
CA LYS A 22 9.02 9.10 -17.70
C LYS A 22 8.16 7.86 -17.95
N ILE A 23 8.31 7.28 -19.14
CA ILE A 23 7.60 6.06 -19.52
C ILE A 23 7.94 4.96 -18.51
N VAL A 24 6.89 4.49 -17.83
CA VAL A 24 6.89 3.36 -16.92
C VAL A 24 5.70 2.47 -17.27
N SER A 25 5.90 1.15 -17.23
CA SER A 25 4.81 0.21 -17.51
C SER A 25 3.72 0.30 -16.45
N ILE A 26 2.47 -0.03 -16.81
CA ILE A 26 1.33 -0.09 -15.89
C ILE A 26 1.64 -0.93 -14.63
N PRO A 27 2.20 -2.16 -14.72
CA PRO A 27 2.55 -2.94 -13.52
C PRO A 27 3.55 -2.24 -12.59
N CYS A 28 4.48 -1.46 -13.13
CA CYS A 28 5.42 -0.68 -12.33
C CYS A 28 4.72 0.49 -11.60
N LEU A 29 3.71 1.11 -12.22
CA LEU A 29 2.89 2.14 -11.56
C LEU A 29 2.05 1.54 -10.44
N GLU A 30 1.45 0.38 -10.66
CA GLU A 30 0.69 -0.36 -9.64
C GLU A 30 1.60 -0.74 -8.46
N LEU A 31 2.83 -1.21 -8.73
CA LEU A 31 3.81 -1.52 -7.67
C LEU A 31 4.23 -0.27 -6.90
N LEU A 32 4.41 0.87 -7.58
CA LEU A 32 4.69 2.16 -6.92
C LEU A 32 3.53 2.60 -6.03
N SER A 33 2.28 2.38 -6.46
CA SER A 33 1.09 2.63 -5.64
C SER A 33 1.15 1.83 -4.34
N CYS A 34 1.49 0.54 -4.42
CA CYS A 34 1.65 -0.32 -3.24
C CYS A 34 2.77 0.16 -2.29
N CYS A 35 3.90 0.62 -2.84
CA CYS A 35 4.98 1.21 -2.02
C CYS A 35 4.50 2.47 -1.27
N ILE A 36 3.75 3.34 -1.97
CA ILE A 36 3.16 4.52 -1.33
C ILE A 36 2.21 4.10 -0.22
N GLY A 37 1.38 3.09 -0.44
CA GLY A 37 0.48 2.50 0.56
C GLY A 37 1.22 2.03 1.81
N ALA A 38 2.32 1.27 1.64
CA ALA A 38 3.13 0.77 2.76
C ALA A 38 3.73 1.92 3.60
N ARG A 39 4.39 2.89 2.95
CA ARG A 39 4.91 4.10 3.63
C ARG A 39 3.83 4.87 4.36
N TRP A 40 2.66 4.94 3.74
CA TRP A 40 1.54 5.70 4.24
C TRP A 40 0.93 5.08 5.50
N ALA A 41 0.72 3.77 5.49
CA ALA A 41 0.27 3.03 6.65
C ALA A 41 1.25 3.17 7.81
N ASN A 42 2.55 3.08 7.57
CA ASN A 42 3.55 3.31 8.61
C ASN A 42 3.48 4.74 9.18
N SER A 43 3.30 5.74 8.32
CA SER A 43 3.12 7.13 8.75
C SER A 43 1.85 7.34 9.58
N VAL A 44 0.73 6.70 9.22
CA VAL A 44 -0.52 6.78 10.00
C VAL A 44 -0.36 6.06 11.33
N ARG A 45 0.22 4.85 11.33
CA ARG A 45 0.49 4.07 12.53
C ARG A 45 1.30 4.87 13.56
N ASN A 46 2.37 5.52 13.11
CA ASN A 46 3.22 6.32 13.98
C ASN A 46 2.54 7.60 14.45
N ALA A 47 1.73 8.24 13.61
CA ALA A 47 1.02 9.47 13.98
C ALA A 47 -0.12 9.23 15.00
N LEU A 48 -0.69 8.01 15.00
CA LEU A 48 -1.75 7.61 15.93
C LEU A 48 -1.23 6.83 17.15
N ASP A 49 0.06 6.55 17.21
CA ASP A 49 0.70 5.72 18.26
C ASP A 49 0.04 4.34 18.42
N LEU A 50 -0.23 3.65 17.29
CA LEU A 50 -0.91 2.35 17.25
C LEU A 50 0.03 1.23 16.76
N PRO A 51 1.06 0.84 17.52
CA PRO A 51 2.10 -0.10 17.05
C PRO A 51 1.54 -1.45 16.59
N ASP A 52 0.48 -1.94 17.25
CA ASP A 52 -0.16 -3.24 17.01
C ASP A 52 -1.36 -3.18 16.05
N MET A 53 -1.52 -2.06 15.32
CA MET A 53 -2.60 -1.94 14.33
C MET A 53 -2.46 -3.02 13.26
N LYS A 54 -3.46 -3.91 13.16
CA LYS A 54 -3.54 -4.85 12.05
C LYS A 54 -3.83 -4.10 10.75
N ILE A 55 -2.96 -4.26 9.76
CA ILE A 55 -3.04 -3.56 8.48
C ILE A 55 -3.28 -4.59 7.36
N THR A 56 -4.31 -4.34 6.56
CA THR A 56 -4.58 -5.11 5.33
C THR A 56 -4.55 -4.16 4.14
N PHE A 57 -3.71 -4.45 3.17
CA PHE A 57 -3.65 -3.72 1.89
C PHE A 57 -4.42 -4.46 0.80
N TRP A 58 -5.00 -3.70 -0.12
CA TRP A 58 -5.78 -4.22 -1.25
C TRP A 58 -5.24 -3.64 -2.55
N THR A 59 -5.11 -4.48 -3.56
CA THR A 59 -4.79 -4.10 -4.93
C THR A 59 -5.49 -5.08 -5.87
N ASP A 60 -5.94 -4.59 -7.02
CA ASP A 60 -6.51 -5.37 -8.12
C ASP A 60 -5.45 -5.91 -9.09
N SER A 61 -4.17 -5.54 -8.91
CA SER A 61 -3.08 -6.00 -9.76
C SER A 61 -2.59 -7.39 -9.35
N SER A 62 -3.02 -8.41 -10.09
CA SER A 62 -2.52 -9.78 -9.95
C SER A 62 -1.00 -9.89 -10.13
N VAL A 63 -0.41 -9.05 -11.00
CA VAL A 63 1.03 -9.02 -11.24
C VAL A 63 1.77 -8.52 -10.00
N VAL A 64 1.29 -7.45 -9.37
CA VAL A 64 1.90 -6.93 -8.15
C VAL A 64 1.74 -7.90 -6.98
N ILE A 65 0.57 -8.54 -6.85
CA ILE A 65 0.36 -9.60 -5.85
C ILE A 65 1.38 -10.71 -6.04
N TRP A 66 1.59 -11.15 -7.28
CA TRP A 66 2.55 -12.21 -7.59
C TRP A 66 3.99 -11.79 -7.27
N TRP A 67 4.43 -10.59 -7.67
CA TRP A 67 5.76 -10.08 -7.30
C TRP A 67 5.98 -9.97 -5.78
N ILE A 68 4.93 -9.61 -5.03
CA ILE A 68 5.01 -9.50 -3.57
C ILE A 68 5.04 -10.88 -2.92
N LYS A 69 4.24 -11.84 -3.38
CA LYS A 69 4.14 -13.16 -2.74
C LYS A 69 5.31 -14.07 -3.09
N GLU A 70 5.73 -14.08 -4.34
CA GLU A 70 6.74 -15.01 -4.82
C GLU A 70 8.16 -14.47 -4.67
N GLN A 71 9.13 -15.39 -4.72
CA GLN A 71 10.54 -15.06 -4.87
C GLN A 71 10.98 -15.35 -6.30
N GLY A 72 11.65 -14.40 -6.93
CA GLY A 72 12.16 -14.56 -8.28
C GLY A 72 13.17 -13.49 -8.65
N GLU A 73 13.90 -13.75 -9.73
CA GLU A 73 14.89 -12.84 -10.29
C GLU A 73 14.19 -11.74 -11.10
N TRP A 74 13.67 -10.73 -10.39
CA TRP A 74 13.05 -9.57 -11.01
C TRP A 74 14.08 -8.49 -11.32
N SER A 75 13.68 -7.52 -12.14
CA SER A 75 14.49 -6.30 -12.32
C SER A 75 14.77 -5.62 -10.97
N VAL A 76 15.91 -4.93 -10.88
CA VAL A 76 16.32 -4.14 -9.71
C VAL A 76 15.21 -3.17 -9.25
N PHE A 77 14.43 -2.64 -10.19
CA PHE A 77 13.27 -1.81 -9.87
C PHE A 77 12.27 -2.61 -9.02
N VAL A 78 11.77 -3.74 -9.53
CA VAL A 78 10.75 -4.54 -8.83
C VAL A 78 11.28 -5.04 -7.49
N THR A 79 12.48 -5.62 -7.47
CA THR A 79 13.09 -6.17 -6.25
C THR A 79 13.22 -5.15 -5.13
N ASN A 80 13.70 -3.94 -5.43
CA ASN A 80 13.86 -2.90 -4.43
C ASN A 80 12.51 -2.44 -3.85
N ARG A 81 11.45 -2.34 -4.67
CA ARG A 81 10.11 -1.95 -4.22
C ARG A 81 9.42 -3.05 -3.41
N VAL A 82 9.54 -4.30 -3.84
CA VAL A 82 9.00 -5.46 -3.09
C VAL A 82 9.66 -5.56 -1.72
N ARG A 83 10.98 -5.37 -1.62
CA ARG A 83 11.69 -5.34 -0.33
C ARG A 83 11.12 -4.25 0.59
N GLU A 84 10.88 -3.06 0.06
CA GLU A 84 10.32 -1.96 0.83
C GLU A 84 8.89 -2.25 1.32
N ILE A 85 8.04 -2.87 0.50
CA ILE A 85 6.68 -3.25 0.89
C ILE A 85 6.67 -4.30 2.01
N LYS A 86 7.69 -5.16 2.06
CA LYS A 86 7.82 -6.24 3.06
C LYS A 86 8.49 -5.81 4.38
N THR A 87 8.88 -4.53 4.50
CA THR A 87 9.52 -3.99 5.72
C THR A 87 8.46 -3.50 6.70
#